data_AF-A0A2V9QQQ5-F1
#
_entry.id   AF-A0A2V9QQQ5-F1
#
_cell.length_a   1.000
_cell.length_b   1.000
_cell.length_c   1.000
_cell.angle_alpha   90.00
_cell.angle_beta   90.00
_cell.angle_gamma   90.00
#
_symmetry.space_group_name_H-M   'P 1'
#
loop_
_entity.id
_entity.type
_entity.pdbx_description
1 polymer ?
#
loop_
_entity_poly.entity_id
_entity_poly.type
_entity_poly.pdbx_seq_one_letter_code
_entity_poly.pdbx_strand_id
1 'polypeptide(L)'
;MERKASAVWKGGLKDGKGEFSAPSGVFSHVPYSLKTRFEDAPGTNPEELIAAAHAACFSMALSAQLGGANLTPESITTTANLKIEKLDAAKAGCPVSKVLNAKITMTAKLEK
;
A
#
# COMPACT_ATOMS: atom_id res chain seq x y z
N MET A 1 13.44 14.18 7.92
CA MET A 1 13.94 13.38 6.77
C MET A 1 12.84 13.35 5.72
N GLU A 2 13.16 13.64 4.45
CA GLU A 2 12.19 13.61 3.34
C GLU A 2 12.43 12.35 2.49
N ARG A 3 11.37 11.61 2.14
CA ARG A 3 11.41 10.46 1.21
C ARG A 3 10.46 10.75 0.05
N LYS A 4 10.87 10.39 -1.17
CA LYS A 4 10.12 10.68 -2.41
C LYS A 4 9.90 9.41 -3.21
N ALA A 5 8.77 9.36 -3.89
CA ALA A 5 8.47 8.45 -4.99
C ALA A 5 7.77 9.26 -6.08
N SER A 6 7.87 8.84 -7.33
CA SER A 6 7.23 9.49 -8.47
C SER A 6 6.41 8.49 -9.27
N ALA A 7 5.37 8.98 -9.92
CA ALA A 7 4.58 8.21 -10.86
C ALA A 7 4.32 9.03 -12.12
N VAL A 8 4.28 8.34 -13.26
CA VAL A 8 3.92 8.90 -14.56
C VAL A 8 2.70 8.15 -15.05
N TRP A 9 1.73 8.85 -15.64
CA TRP A 9 0.58 8.26 -16.34
C TRP A 9 0.52 8.80 -17.76
N LYS A 10 0.24 7.93 -18.74
CA LYS A 10 0.10 8.29 -20.15
C LYS A 10 -1.22 7.74 -20.69
N GLY A 11 -2.01 8.58 -21.35
CA GLY A 11 -3.31 8.20 -21.94
C GLY A 11 -4.52 8.46 -21.03
N GLY A 12 -5.68 7.96 -21.46
CA GLY A 12 -6.94 8.06 -20.71
C GLY A 12 -7.02 7.10 -19.51
N LEU A 13 -8.15 7.05 -18.81
CA LEU A 13 -8.28 6.20 -17.62
C LEU A 13 -8.36 4.70 -17.96
N LYS A 14 -9.05 4.34 -19.05
CA LYS A 14 -9.31 2.93 -19.42
C LYS A 14 -8.18 2.30 -20.23
N ASP A 15 -7.56 3.09 -21.10
CA ASP A 15 -6.53 2.69 -22.06
C ASP A 15 -5.12 3.15 -21.63
N GLY A 16 -5.05 4.05 -20.65
CA GLY A 16 -3.78 4.57 -20.16
C GLY A 16 -2.99 3.56 -19.35
N LYS A 17 -1.70 3.87 -19.25
CA LYS A 17 -0.71 3.10 -18.51
C LYS A 17 0.11 4.05 -17.67
N GLY A 18 0.47 3.59 -16.48
CA GLY A 18 1.37 4.31 -15.62
C GLY A 18 2.56 3.48 -15.21
N GLU A 19 3.57 4.18 -14.73
CA GLU A 19 4.74 3.60 -14.08
C GLU A 19 5.06 4.42 -12.83
N PHE A 20 5.63 3.79 -11.81
CA PHE A 20 6.16 4.50 -10.65
C PHE A 20 7.56 4.03 -10.27
N SER A 21 8.29 4.92 -9.61
CA SER A 21 9.69 4.73 -9.22
C SER A 21 9.97 5.35 -7.85
N ALA A 22 10.96 4.80 -7.15
CA ALA A 22 11.50 5.36 -5.92
C ALA A 22 13.05 5.37 -5.96
N PRO A 23 13.72 6.35 -5.34
CA PRO A 23 15.18 6.47 -5.36
C PRO A 23 15.93 5.30 -4.72
N SER A 24 15.26 4.42 -3.97
CA SER A 24 15.89 3.24 -3.36
C SER A 24 16.29 2.19 -4.39
N GLY A 25 15.81 2.28 -5.63
CA GLY A 25 16.03 1.28 -6.69
C GLY A 25 15.15 0.04 -6.57
N VAL A 26 14.47 -0.17 -5.43
CA VAL A 26 13.51 -1.28 -5.25
C VAL A 26 12.33 -1.15 -6.21
N PHE A 27 11.87 0.09 -6.45
CA PHE A 27 10.85 0.39 -7.44
C PHE A 27 11.49 1.20 -8.56
N SER A 28 11.64 0.59 -9.73
CA SER A 28 12.17 1.25 -10.93
C SER A 28 11.27 0.96 -12.12
N HIS A 29 10.54 1.98 -12.57
CA HIS A 29 9.63 1.89 -13.72
C HIS A 29 8.58 0.78 -13.59
N VAL A 30 8.03 0.61 -12.38
CA VAL A 30 7.07 -0.47 -12.09
C VAL A 30 5.72 -0.12 -12.72
N PRO A 31 5.21 -0.95 -13.65
CA PRO A 31 3.99 -0.63 -14.38
C PRO A 31 2.74 -0.82 -13.52
N TYR A 32 1.74 0.05 -13.73
CA TYR A 32 0.40 -0.09 -13.18
C TYR A 32 -0.65 0.39 -14.18
N SER A 33 -1.88 -0.10 -14.04
CA SER A 33 -2.99 0.25 -14.92
C SER A 33 -4.32 0.22 -14.16
N LEU A 34 -5.41 0.60 -14.83
CA LEU A 34 -6.75 0.42 -14.27
C LEU A 34 -7.04 -1.05 -13.94
N LYS A 35 -6.57 -1.96 -14.80
CA LYS A 35 -6.78 -3.40 -14.64
C LYS A 35 -6.05 -3.95 -13.42
N THR A 36 -4.78 -3.61 -13.23
CA THR A 36 -4.01 -4.10 -12.06
C THR A 36 -4.49 -3.50 -10.73
N ARG A 37 -5.28 -2.42 -10.79
CA ARG A 37 -5.81 -1.73 -9.61
C ARG A 37 -7.23 -2.13 -9.22
N PHE A 38 -8.11 -2.36 -10.19
CA PHE A 38 -9.54 -2.59 -9.94
C PHE A 38 -10.08 -3.92 -10.49
N GLU A 39 -9.26 -4.65 -11.24
CA GLU A 39 -9.56 -6.00 -11.72
C GLU A 39 -8.53 -6.97 -11.11
N ASP A 40 -8.78 -8.27 -11.18
CA ASP A 40 -7.87 -9.31 -10.65
C ASP A 40 -6.69 -9.60 -11.60
N ALA A 41 -6.17 -8.56 -12.27
CA ALA A 41 -5.05 -8.70 -13.18
C ALA A 41 -3.71 -8.73 -12.41
N PRO A 42 -2.79 -9.67 -12.72
CA PRO A 42 -1.47 -9.70 -12.11
C PRO A 42 -0.71 -8.39 -12.28
N GLY A 43 -0.11 -7.91 -11.20
CA GLY A 43 0.62 -6.65 -11.14
C GLY A 43 0.45 -5.98 -9.79
N THR A 44 1.18 -4.89 -9.57
CA THR A 44 1.03 -4.12 -8.33
C THR A 44 0.01 -3.01 -8.48
N ASN A 45 -0.37 -2.43 -7.34
CA ASN A 45 -1.31 -1.33 -7.24
C ASN A 45 -0.98 -0.47 -6.00
N PRO A 46 -1.45 0.79 -5.97
CA PRO A 46 -1.21 1.67 -4.83
C PRO A 46 -1.65 1.09 -3.48
N GLU A 47 -2.69 0.26 -3.47
CA GLU A 47 -3.26 -0.33 -2.27
C GLU A 47 -2.33 -1.35 -1.61
N GLU A 48 -1.71 -2.22 -2.39
CA GLU A 48 -0.69 -3.16 -1.94
C GLU A 48 0.50 -2.42 -1.33
N LEU A 49 0.94 -1.32 -1.94
CA LEU A 49 2.06 -0.50 -1.43
C LEU A 49 1.73 0.15 -0.09
N ILE A 50 0.50 0.65 0.09
CA ILE A 50 0.04 1.22 1.37
C ILE A 50 -0.03 0.12 2.44
N ALA A 51 -0.59 -1.05 2.10
CA ALA A 51 -0.68 -2.19 3.00
C ALA A 51 0.73 -2.64 3.46
N ALA A 52 1.68 -2.78 2.52
CA ALA A 52 3.06 -3.14 2.81
C ALA A 52 3.76 -2.11 3.71
N ALA A 53 3.61 -0.82 3.41
CA ALA A 53 4.18 0.26 4.23
C ALA A 53 3.62 0.24 5.66
N HIS A 54 2.32 0.00 5.82
CA HIS A 54 1.68 -0.07 7.12
C HIS A 54 2.14 -1.31 7.91
N ALA A 55 2.17 -2.49 7.28
CA ALA A 55 2.66 -3.72 7.89
C ALA A 55 4.09 -3.57 8.42
N ALA A 56 5.00 -3.01 7.60
CA ALA A 56 6.38 -2.78 8.00
C ALA A 56 6.51 -1.80 9.18
N CYS A 57 5.77 -0.68 9.12
CA CYS A 57 5.78 0.33 10.19
C CYS A 57 5.27 -0.25 11.51
N PHE A 58 4.17 -1.01 11.49
CA PHE A 58 3.60 -1.64 12.66
C PHE A 58 4.56 -2.66 13.30
N SER A 59 5.18 -3.55 12.49
CA SER A 59 6.16 -4.51 13.01
C SER A 59 7.32 -3.81 13.71
N MET A 60 7.82 -2.70 13.15
CA MET A 60 8.91 -1.92 13.72
C MET A 60 8.49 -1.25 15.04
N ALA A 61 7.30 -0.64 15.07
CA ALA A 61 6.76 0.00 16.26
C ALA A 61 6.52 -1.02 17.40
N LEU A 62 5.98 -2.20 17.08
CA LEU A 62 5.78 -3.27 18.05
C LEU A 62 7.11 -3.76 18.63
N SER A 63 8.13 -3.94 17.79
CA SER A 63 9.48 -4.28 18.25
C SER A 63 10.04 -3.23 19.22
N ALA A 64 9.85 -1.94 18.93
CA ALA A 64 10.28 -0.86 19.82
C ALA A 64 9.56 -0.90 21.18
N GLN A 65 8.26 -1.20 21.21
CA GLN A 65 7.51 -1.34 22.46
C GLN A 65 7.99 -2.54 23.29
N LEU A 66 8.27 -3.68 22.64
CA LEU A 66 8.84 -4.86 23.31
C LEU A 66 10.22 -4.57 23.89
N GLY A 67 11.08 -3.88 23.13
CA GLY A 67 12.40 -3.44 23.61
C GLY A 67 12.31 -2.52 24.82
N GLY A 68 11.32 -1.62 24.85
CA GLY A 68 11.03 -0.79 26.04
C GLY A 68 10.63 -1.59 27.28
N ALA A 69 10.20 -2.85 27.11
CA ALA A 69 9.90 -3.79 28.18
C ALA A 69 11.01 -4.84 28.41
N ASN A 70 12.22 -4.62 27.86
CA ASN A 70 13.35 -5.56 27.88
C ASN A 70 13.04 -6.93 27.25
N LEU A 71 12.16 -6.96 26.25
CA LEU A 71 11.86 -8.13 25.45
C LEU A 71 12.42 -7.95 24.04
N THR A 72 13.13 -8.95 23.55
CA THR A 72 13.60 -9.00 22.16
C THR A 72 12.82 -10.09 21.41
N PRO A 73 11.98 -9.74 20.44
CA PRO A 73 11.28 -10.73 19.64
C PRO A 73 12.26 -11.48 18.72
N GLU A 74 12.07 -12.79 18.53
CA GLU A 74 12.79 -13.53 17.48
C GLU A 74 12.24 -13.15 16.10
N SER A 75 10.92 -13.13 15.96
CA SER A 75 10.24 -12.73 14.72
C SER A 75 8.93 -11.99 15.00
N ILE A 76 8.65 -10.97 14.18
CA ILE A 76 7.33 -10.31 14.11
C ILE A 76 6.84 -10.41 12.66
N THR A 77 5.83 -11.24 12.45
CA THR A 77 5.17 -11.36 11.15
C THR A 77 3.86 -10.59 11.18
N THR A 78 3.72 -9.58 10.31
CA THR A 78 2.52 -8.75 10.21
C THR A 78 1.93 -8.83 8.81
N THR A 79 0.64 -9.11 8.73
CA THR A 79 -0.15 -9.04 7.49
C THR A 79 -1.12 -7.88 7.58
N ALA A 80 -1.11 -6.98 6.60
CA ALA A 80 -2.08 -5.89 6.47
C ALA A 80 -3.02 -6.18 5.28
N ASN A 81 -4.31 -6.24 5.55
CA ASN A 81 -5.35 -6.34 4.53
C ASN A 81 -5.96 -4.97 4.33
N LEU A 82 -5.79 -4.38 3.14
CA LEU A 82 -6.41 -3.13 2.75
C LEU A 82 -7.62 -3.43 1.87
N LYS A 83 -8.80 -3.03 2.34
CA LYS A 83 -10.04 -3.07 1.57
C LYS A 83 -10.43 -1.66 1.15
N ILE A 84 -10.56 -1.46 -0.15
CA ILE A 84 -11.20 -0.27 -0.71
C ILE A 84 -12.71 -0.49 -0.76
N GLU A 85 -13.45 0.47 -0.22
CA GLU A 85 -14.91 0.52 -0.35
C GLU A 85 -15.31 1.79 -1.09
N LYS A 86 -16.11 1.61 -2.14
CA LYS A 86 -16.71 2.72 -2.88
C LYS A 86 -17.78 3.35 -1.99
N LEU A 87 -17.65 4.63 -1.66
CA LEU A 87 -18.77 5.35 -1.05
C LEU A 87 -19.83 5.65 -2.12
N ASP A 88 -21.11 5.48 -1.75
CA ASP A 88 -22.26 5.70 -2.64
C ASP A 88 -22.35 7.14 -3.17
N ALA A 89 -21.65 8.09 -2.54
CA ALA A 89 -21.55 9.49 -2.95
C ALA A 89 -20.66 9.73 -4.21
N ALA A 90 -20.14 8.68 -4.85
CA ALA A 90 -19.28 8.82 -6.01
C ALA A 90 -20.09 9.21 -7.25
N LYS A 91 -20.18 10.52 -7.53
CA LYS A 91 -20.70 11.00 -8.82
C LYS A 91 -19.94 10.33 -9.97
N ALA A 92 -20.67 9.90 -10.99
CA ALA A 92 -20.10 9.34 -12.22
C ALA A 92 -19.04 10.32 -12.78
N GLY A 93 -17.77 9.90 -12.79
CA GLY A 93 -16.63 10.72 -13.25
C GLY A 93 -15.74 11.34 -12.17
N CYS A 94 -15.97 11.07 -10.88
CA CYS A 94 -15.09 11.59 -9.83
C CYS A 94 -13.75 10.80 -9.75
N PRO A 95 -12.58 11.47 -9.84
CA PRO A 95 -11.28 10.82 -9.85
C PRO A 95 -10.88 10.40 -8.42
N VAL A 96 -11.54 9.36 -7.90
CA VAL A 96 -11.04 8.37 -6.92
C VAL A 96 -10.58 8.88 -5.54
N SER A 97 -10.35 10.18 -5.31
CA SER A 97 -9.70 10.68 -4.08
C SER A 97 -10.65 11.13 -2.98
N LYS A 98 -11.94 11.33 -3.27
CA LYS A 98 -12.94 11.78 -2.27
C LYS A 98 -13.94 10.71 -1.86
N VAL A 99 -13.81 9.49 -2.37
CA VAL A 99 -14.92 8.53 -2.33
C VAL A 99 -14.52 7.09 -2.02
N LEU A 100 -13.31 6.91 -1.49
CA LEU A 100 -12.84 5.60 -1.08
C LEU A 100 -12.54 5.61 0.41
N ASN A 101 -13.25 4.77 1.16
CA ASN A 101 -12.84 4.39 2.50
C ASN A 101 -11.83 3.24 2.35
N ALA A 102 -10.66 3.39 2.95
CA ALA A 102 -9.69 2.31 3.06
C ALA A 102 -9.75 1.76 4.48
N LYS A 103 -10.20 0.52 4.63
CA LYS A 103 -10.10 -0.20 5.91
C LYS A 103 -8.86 -1.06 5.88
N ILE A 104 -7.91 -0.78 6.78
CA ILE A 104 -6.72 -1.62 6.97
C ILE A 104 -6.94 -2.44 8.24
N THR A 105 -6.96 -3.76 8.11
CA THR A 105 -6.97 -4.69 9.25
C THR A 105 -5.65 -5.43 9.29
N MET A 106 -5.10 -5.63 10.48
CA MET A 106 -3.77 -6.21 10.64
C MET A 106 -3.78 -7.34 11.65
N THR A 107 -3.01 -8.37 11.36
CA THR A 107 -2.72 -9.46 12.29
C THR A 107 -1.22 -9.56 12.43
N ALA A 108 -0.73 -9.61 13.68
CA ALA A 108 0.68 -9.84 13.98
C ALA A 108 0.83 -11.13 14.79
N LYS A 109 1.80 -11.96 14.40
CA LYS A 109 2.23 -13.14 15.16
C LYS A 109 3.65 -12.89 15.68
N LEU A 110 3.83 -13.15 16.97
CA LEU A 110 5.11 -13.05 17.67
C LEU A 110 5.67 -14.45 17.92
N GLU A 111 6.93 -14.65 17.60
CA GLU A 111 7.72 -15.81 18.02
C GLU A 111 8.79 -15.34 19.02
N LYS A 112 8.99 -16.12 20.08
CA LYS A 112 9.83 -15.79 21.23
C LYS A 112 11.01 -16.73 21.32
#